data_AF-A0A535K402-F1
#
_entry.id   AF-A0A535K402-F1
#
_cell.length_a   1.000
_cell.length_b   1.000
_cell.length_c   1.000
_cell.angle_alpha   90.00
_cell.angle_beta   90.00
_cell.angle_gamma   90.00
#
_symmetry.space_group_name_H-M   'P 1'
#
loop_
_entity.id
_entity.type
_entity.pdbx_description
1 polymer ?
#
loop_
_entity_poly.entity_id
_entity_poly.type
_entity_poly.pdbx_seq_one_letter_code
_entity_poly.pdbx_strand_id
1 'polypeptide(L)'
;MLSLDDRDALDIARVGAKAARLAEARQRHFGVLPGLIVPIEASGRGIRAGQAALRERGVAAGRAAVSAAGLDPGLLEDLARMADLGPRLVVRSSTELDGDGAWSGAFASFEDIAPDEVATAVRGCWASLFSPDALARFEQEGRAPGSAGMAVLVQPQLTPAAGGWTRVTEDSVEVVATRGSPSPLLAGWPSTRRARGGSDGVGTGRRGDIHPPARSCPRENHWPTARAANHRDV
;
A
#
# COMPACT_ATOMS: atom_id res chain seq x y z
N MET A 1 -4.71 4.67 17.15
CA MET A 1 -4.61 5.07 15.72
C MET A 1 -4.24 6.55 15.59
N LEU A 2 -3.86 7.01 14.38
CA LEU A 2 -3.62 8.42 14.04
C LEU A 2 -4.48 8.84 12.84
N SER A 3 -4.87 10.10 12.75
CA SER A 3 -5.45 10.72 11.55
C SER A 3 -4.36 11.35 10.67
N LEU A 4 -4.56 11.39 9.35
CA LEU A 4 -3.71 12.18 8.44
C LEU A 4 -3.70 13.69 8.79
N ASP A 5 -4.70 14.17 9.53
CA ASP A 5 -4.79 15.55 9.99
C ASP A 5 -4.00 15.80 11.29
N ASP A 6 -3.53 14.75 11.98
CA ASP A 6 -2.74 14.89 13.20
C ASP A 6 -1.32 15.34 12.90
N ARG A 7 -0.72 16.16 13.79
CA ARG A 7 0.69 16.56 13.66
C ARG A 7 1.65 15.38 13.72
N ASP A 8 1.33 14.38 14.55
CA ASP A 8 2.13 13.16 14.69
C ASP A 8 2.14 12.32 13.41
N ALA A 9 1.19 12.53 12.49
CA ALA A 9 1.20 11.87 11.19
C ALA A 9 2.27 12.42 10.24
N LEU A 10 3.01 13.47 10.61
CA LEU A 10 4.20 13.92 9.87
C LEU A 10 5.46 13.13 10.21
N ASP A 11 5.45 12.36 11.29
CA ASP A 11 6.61 11.60 11.75
C ASP A 11 6.75 10.27 10.97
N ILE A 12 7.69 10.24 10.03
CA ILE A 12 8.01 9.06 9.23
C ILE A 12 8.34 7.85 10.10
N ALA A 13 9.01 8.03 11.25
CA ALA A 13 9.38 6.93 12.13
C ALA A 13 8.15 6.26 12.78
N ARG A 14 7.00 6.96 12.81
CA ARG A 14 5.74 6.44 13.35
C ARG A 14 4.79 5.94 12.26
N VAL A 15 4.72 6.62 11.12
CA VAL A 15 3.68 6.35 10.10
C VAL A 15 4.23 5.90 8.75
N GLY A 16 5.53 5.83 8.57
CA GLY A 16 6.18 5.55 7.29
C GLY A 16 6.05 6.70 6.29
N ALA A 17 6.83 6.63 5.21
CA ALA A 17 7.04 7.76 4.30
C ALA A 17 5.80 8.10 3.46
N LYS A 18 4.99 7.11 3.04
CA LYS A 18 3.78 7.38 2.24
C LYS A 18 2.73 8.14 3.04
N ALA A 19 2.43 7.68 4.26
CA ALA A 19 1.45 8.33 5.11
C ALA A 19 1.92 9.74 5.52
N ALA A 20 3.19 9.89 5.90
CA ALA A 20 3.75 11.19 6.27
C ALA A 20 3.68 12.22 5.14
N ARG A 21 4.03 11.82 3.90
CA ARG A 21 3.92 12.71 2.73
C ARG A 21 2.47 13.07 2.41
N LEU A 22 1.52 12.17 2.61
CA LEU A 22 0.09 12.46 2.42
C LEU A 22 -0.45 13.39 3.52
N ALA A 23 -0.02 13.21 4.78
CA ALA A 23 -0.35 14.11 5.87
C ALA A 23 0.20 15.51 5.61
N GLU A 24 1.47 15.61 5.20
CA GLU A 24 2.11 16.88 4.82
C GLU A 24 1.36 17.58 3.68
N ALA A 25 1.05 16.86 2.60
CA ALA A 25 0.28 17.41 1.48
C ALA A 25 -1.12 17.89 1.91
N ARG A 26 -1.79 17.13 2.78
CA ARG A 26 -3.12 17.48 3.29
C ARG A 26 -3.09 18.71 4.19
N GLN A 27 -2.09 18.83 5.06
CA GLN A 27 -1.87 20.00 5.91
C GLN A 27 -1.48 21.25 5.09
N ARG A 28 -0.96 21.06 3.87
CA ARG A 28 -0.76 22.12 2.87
C ARG A 28 -1.97 22.34 1.96
N HIS A 29 -3.13 21.79 2.30
CA HIS A 29 -4.40 21.96 1.58
C HIS A 29 -4.42 21.41 0.15
N PHE A 30 -3.52 20.47 -0.19
CA PHE A 30 -3.69 19.68 -1.40
C PHE A 30 -4.89 18.74 -1.26
N GLY A 31 -5.52 18.41 -2.39
CA GLY A 31 -6.69 17.52 -2.47
C GLY A 31 -6.38 16.05 -2.14
N VAL A 32 -6.03 15.78 -0.88
CA VAL A 32 -5.74 14.46 -0.34
C VAL A 32 -6.97 13.94 0.40
N LEU A 33 -7.34 12.68 0.15
CA LEU A 33 -8.44 12.03 0.85
C LEU A 33 -8.18 11.97 2.37
N PRO A 34 -9.24 12.01 3.21
CA PRO A 34 -9.09 11.67 4.61
C PRO A 34 -8.52 10.25 4.75
N GLY A 35 -7.89 9.97 5.87
CA GLY A 35 -7.32 8.67 6.11
C GLY A 35 -6.89 8.49 7.55
N LEU A 36 -6.93 7.25 7.99
CA LEU A 36 -6.51 6.83 9.31
C LEU A 36 -5.31 5.89 9.20
N ILE A 37 -4.41 5.95 10.18
CA ILE A 37 -3.14 5.26 10.18
C ILE A 37 -3.08 4.32 11.37
N VAL A 38 -2.78 3.05 11.07
CA VAL A 38 -2.25 2.09 12.02
C VAL A 38 -0.74 2.34 12.12
N PRO A 39 -0.23 2.80 13.26
CA PRO A 39 1.16 3.24 13.37
C PRO A 39 2.12 2.05 13.46
N ILE A 40 3.41 2.30 13.24
CA ILE A 40 4.47 1.27 13.15
C ILE A 40 4.50 0.37 14.39
N GLU A 41 4.28 0.90 15.59
CA GLU A 41 4.30 0.13 16.84
C GLU A 41 3.32 -1.05 16.84
N ALA A 42 2.18 -0.92 16.16
CA ALA A 42 1.16 -1.97 16.07
C ALA A 42 1.64 -3.21 15.31
N SER A 43 2.59 -3.04 14.38
CA SER A 43 3.13 -4.15 13.57
C SER A 43 4.14 -5.03 14.31
N GLY A 44 4.70 -4.55 15.43
CA GLY A 44 5.88 -5.15 16.04
C GLY A 44 5.73 -6.61 16.45
N ARG A 45 4.56 -7.01 16.97
CA ARG A 45 4.30 -8.41 17.33
C ARG A 45 4.30 -9.31 16.11
N GLY A 46 3.60 -8.92 15.05
CA GLY A 46 3.51 -9.67 13.81
C GLY A 46 4.87 -9.81 13.13
N ILE A 47 5.61 -8.71 13.00
CA ILE A 47 6.95 -8.71 12.38
C ILE A 47 7.92 -9.62 13.15
N ARG A 48 7.96 -9.55 14.50
CA ARG A 48 8.82 -10.44 15.30
C ARG A 48 8.47 -11.92 15.10
N ALA A 49 7.18 -12.26 15.02
CA ALA A 49 6.74 -13.63 14.74
C ALA A 49 7.18 -14.08 13.33
N GLY A 50 7.02 -13.20 12.33
CA GLY A 50 7.48 -13.45 10.96
C GLY A 50 8.99 -13.67 10.87
N GLN A 51 9.79 -12.85 11.57
CA GLN A 51 11.24 -13.00 11.62
C GLN A 51 11.68 -14.33 12.25
N ALA A 52 11.06 -14.73 13.36
CA ALA A 52 11.37 -16.01 14.00
C ALA A 52 11.04 -17.18 13.06
N ALA A 53 9.83 -17.20 12.50
CA ALA A 53 9.40 -18.26 11.60
C ALA A 53 10.19 -18.31 10.28
N LEU A 54 10.63 -17.17 9.75
CA LEU A 54 11.49 -17.09 8.58
C LEU A 54 12.82 -17.81 8.81
N ARG A 55 13.49 -17.52 9.95
CA ARG A 55 14.78 -18.14 10.29
C ARG A 55 14.68 -19.65 10.49
N GLU A 56 13.58 -20.11 11.07
CA GLU A 56 13.40 -21.53 11.42
C GLU A 56 12.87 -22.38 10.26
N ARG A 57 11.95 -21.82 9.45
CA ARG A 57 11.11 -22.60 8.52
C ARG A 57 10.96 -21.96 7.13
N GLY A 58 11.64 -20.84 6.87
CA GLY A 58 11.67 -20.19 5.56
C GLY A 58 10.49 -19.26 5.24
N VAL A 59 10.46 -18.79 3.99
CA VAL A 59 9.63 -17.65 3.53
C VAL A 59 8.13 -17.84 3.81
N ALA A 60 7.57 -18.99 3.43
CA ALA A 60 6.15 -19.27 3.60
C ALA A 60 5.73 -19.23 5.08
N ALA A 61 6.57 -19.76 5.97
CA ALA A 61 6.33 -19.75 7.41
C ALA A 61 6.42 -18.34 8.00
N GLY A 62 7.37 -17.52 7.53
CA GLY A 62 7.47 -16.11 7.92
C GLY A 62 6.17 -15.35 7.64
N ARG A 63 5.67 -15.43 6.40
CA ARG A 63 4.40 -14.80 6.00
C ARG A 63 3.21 -15.31 6.81
N ALA A 64 3.09 -16.63 6.96
CA ALA A 64 2.00 -17.25 7.70
C ALA A 64 2.00 -16.83 9.18
N ALA A 65 3.18 -16.71 9.81
CA ALA A 65 3.29 -16.29 11.19
C ALA A 65 2.83 -14.85 11.42
N VAL A 66 3.10 -13.93 10.49
CA VAL A 66 2.55 -12.56 10.57
C VAL A 66 1.03 -12.59 10.48
N SER A 67 0.47 -13.33 9.52
CA SER A 67 -0.98 -13.42 9.33
C SER A 67 -1.71 -14.08 10.51
N ALA A 68 -1.06 -15.02 11.21
CA ALA A 68 -1.60 -15.70 12.37
C ALA A 68 -1.38 -14.93 13.69
N ALA A 69 -0.54 -13.88 13.70
CA ALA A 69 -0.30 -13.10 14.90
C ALA A 69 -1.58 -12.36 15.30
N GLY A 70 -2.04 -12.62 16.54
CA GLY A 70 -3.19 -11.93 17.10
C GLY A 70 -2.96 -10.42 17.19
N LEU A 71 -4.00 -9.65 16.85
CA LEU A 71 -4.05 -8.22 17.06
C LEU A 71 -4.42 -7.91 18.50
N ASP A 72 -3.95 -6.78 19.02
CA ASP A 72 -4.41 -6.26 20.29
C ASP A 72 -5.93 -5.97 20.24
N PRO A 73 -6.71 -6.29 21.29
CA PRO A 73 -8.15 -6.01 21.30
C PRO A 73 -8.48 -4.53 21.08
N GLY A 74 -7.70 -3.61 21.68
CA GLY A 74 -7.89 -2.18 21.49
C GLY A 74 -7.62 -1.77 20.04
N LEU A 75 -6.64 -2.40 19.38
CA LEU A 75 -6.42 -2.20 17.94
C LEU A 75 -7.61 -2.71 17.10
N LEU A 76 -8.23 -3.83 17.45
CA LEU A 76 -9.40 -4.34 16.72
C LEU A 76 -10.59 -3.37 16.81
N GLU A 77 -10.85 -2.81 17.99
CA GLU A 77 -11.87 -1.78 18.19
C GLU A 77 -11.57 -0.51 17.38
N ASP A 78 -10.30 -0.09 17.40
CA ASP A 78 -9.77 1.00 16.60
C ASP A 78 -10.03 0.78 15.10
N LEU A 79 -9.70 -0.40 14.58
CA LEU A 79 -9.89 -0.76 13.16
C LEU A 79 -11.37 -0.77 12.76
N ALA A 80 -12.28 -1.18 13.66
CA ALA A 80 -13.72 -1.18 13.36
C ALA A 80 -14.24 0.24 13.05
N ARG A 81 -13.64 1.28 13.63
CA ARG A 81 -13.98 2.69 13.37
C ARG A 81 -13.59 3.16 11.96
N MET A 82 -12.79 2.39 11.22
CA MET A 82 -12.48 2.71 9.82
C MET A 82 -13.70 2.58 8.89
N ALA A 83 -14.78 1.94 9.33
CA ALA A 83 -16.07 1.95 8.63
C ALA A 83 -16.58 3.38 8.38
N ASP A 84 -16.23 4.34 9.24
CA ASP A 84 -16.64 5.75 9.11
C ASP A 84 -16.00 6.44 7.89
N LEU A 85 -14.93 5.87 7.32
CA LEU A 85 -14.31 6.36 6.08
C LEU A 85 -15.12 5.99 4.83
N GLY A 86 -15.99 4.98 4.91
CA GLY A 86 -16.86 4.58 3.81
C GLY A 86 -17.02 3.07 3.63
N PRO A 87 -17.85 2.65 2.66
CA PRO A 87 -18.23 1.25 2.47
C PRO A 87 -17.14 0.38 1.81
N ARG A 88 -16.19 1.01 1.13
CA ARG A 88 -15.03 0.38 0.50
C ARG A 88 -13.80 1.20 0.78
N LEU A 89 -12.71 0.52 1.11
CA LEU A 89 -11.49 1.11 1.62
C LEU A 89 -10.29 0.64 0.79
N VAL A 90 -9.23 1.47 0.79
CA VAL A 90 -7.91 1.11 0.31
C VAL A 90 -6.99 1.03 1.52
N VAL A 91 -6.27 -0.09 1.65
CA VAL A 91 -5.35 -0.38 2.75
C VAL A 91 -3.93 -0.44 2.19
N ARG A 92 -3.06 0.48 2.60
CA ARG A 92 -1.75 0.72 1.97
C ARG A 92 -0.64 0.57 2.99
N SER A 93 0.34 -0.28 2.69
CA SER A 93 1.59 -0.32 3.45
C SER A 93 2.29 1.03 3.40
N SER A 94 2.88 1.44 4.54
CA SER A 94 3.69 2.64 4.67
C SER A 94 4.89 2.35 5.57
N THR A 95 6.10 2.47 5.01
CA THR A 95 7.38 2.21 5.69
C THR A 95 8.34 3.37 5.50
N GLU A 96 9.41 3.44 6.28
CA GLU A 96 10.52 4.37 6.03
C GLU A 96 11.18 4.15 4.65
N LEU A 97 11.13 2.92 4.14
CA LEU A 97 11.78 2.49 2.90
C LEU A 97 11.07 3.02 1.65
N ASP A 98 9.79 3.38 1.76
CA ASP A 98 8.99 3.90 0.63
C ASP A 98 9.50 5.25 0.08
N GLY A 99 10.46 5.87 0.78
CA GLY A 99 11.16 7.06 0.30
C GLY A 99 12.10 6.80 -0.88
N ASP A 100 12.52 5.55 -1.07
CA ASP A 100 13.54 5.13 -2.03
C ASP A 100 12.93 4.33 -3.19
N GLY A 101 13.34 4.65 -4.42
CA GLY A 101 12.91 3.97 -5.64
C GLY A 101 13.24 2.48 -5.65
N ALA A 102 14.30 2.05 -4.95
CA ALA A 102 14.66 0.65 -4.80
C ALA A 102 13.54 -0.19 -4.16
N TRP A 103 12.64 0.43 -3.39
CA TRP A 103 11.52 -0.22 -2.70
C TRP A 103 10.17 -0.02 -3.39
N SER A 104 10.16 0.61 -4.56
CA SER A 104 8.94 0.83 -5.33
C SER A 104 8.25 -0.50 -5.67
N GLY A 105 6.99 -0.63 -5.26
CA GLY A 105 6.18 -1.83 -5.45
C GLY A 105 6.54 -3.04 -4.56
N ALA A 106 7.50 -2.90 -3.63
CA ALA A 106 7.95 -4.02 -2.79
C ALA A 106 6.88 -4.51 -1.78
N PHE A 107 5.97 -3.62 -1.38
CA PHE A 107 5.00 -3.88 -0.32
C PHE A 107 3.56 -3.78 -0.81
N ALA A 108 2.69 -4.58 -0.18
CA ALA A 108 1.32 -4.73 -0.63
C ALA A 108 0.47 -3.49 -0.36
N SER A 109 -0.45 -3.22 -1.26
CA SER A 109 -1.63 -2.39 -1.05
C SER A 109 -2.85 -3.17 -1.51
N PHE A 110 -3.96 -3.03 -0.81
CA PHE A 110 -5.21 -3.72 -1.11
C PHE A 110 -6.30 -2.70 -1.38
N GLU A 111 -7.07 -2.93 -2.43
CA GLU A 111 -8.19 -2.09 -2.87
C GLU A 111 -9.52 -2.83 -2.63
N ASP A 112 -10.64 -2.10 -2.67
CA ASP A 112 -12.00 -2.63 -2.54
C ASP A 112 -12.29 -3.41 -1.24
N ILE A 113 -11.59 -3.04 -0.15
CA ILE A 113 -11.69 -3.71 1.15
C ILE A 113 -12.96 -3.31 1.88
N ALA A 114 -13.77 -4.28 2.29
CA ALA A 114 -14.90 -4.02 3.18
C ALA A 114 -14.40 -3.70 4.62
N PRO A 115 -15.13 -2.89 5.41
CA PRO A 115 -14.69 -2.50 6.75
C PRO A 115 -14.35 -3.68 7.69
N ASP A 116 -15.08 -4.79 7.60
CA ASP A 116 -14.84 -6.01 8.38
C ASP A 116 -13.60 -6.81 7.93
N GLU A 117 -13.08 -6.54 6.72
CA GLU A 117 -11.89 -7.17 6.16
C GLU A 117 -10.59 -6.41 6.48
N VAL A 118 -10.69 -5.18 7.00
CA VAL A 118 -9.56 -4.28 7.26
C VAL A 118 -8.48 -4.94 8.12
N ALA A 119 -8.86 -5.63 9.20
CA ALA A 119 -7.88 -6.30 10.07
C ALA A 119 -7.05 -7.36 9.31
N THR A 120 -7.68 -8.04 8.35
CA THR A 120 -7.00 -9.01 7.49
C THR A 120 -6.08 -8.31 6.50
N ALA A 121 -6.54 -7.23 5.88
CA ALA A 121 -5.73 -6.43 4.95
C ALA A 121 -4.50 -5.80 5.64
N VAL A 122 -4.66 -5.29 6.87
CA VAL A 122 -3.56 -4.75 7.70
C VAL A 122 -2.49 -5.82 7.94
N ARG A 123 -2.88 -7.03 8.35
CA ARG A 123 -1.93 -8.15 8.49
C ARG A 123 -1.29 -8.54 7.16
N GLY A 124 -2.05 -8.47 6.06
CA GLY A 124 -1.55 -8.66 4.71
C GLY A 124 -0.45 -7.68 4.33
N CYS A 125 -0.59 -6.40 4.70
CA CYS A 125 0.44 -5.39 4.50
C CYS A 125 1.70 -5.78 5.28
N TRP A 126 1.58 -6.06 6.58
CA TRP A 126 2.73 -6.48 7.39
C TRP A 126 3.40 -7.75 6.86
N ALA A 127 2.62 -8.74 6.42
CA ALA A 127 3.13 -9.97 5.85
C ALA A 127 3.89 -9.75 4.52
N SER A 128 3.64 -8.63 3.83
CA SER A 128 4.34 -8.30 2.58
C SER A 128 5.83 -7.99 2.78
N LEU A 129 6.27 -7.63 4.00
CA LEU A 129 7.69 -7.55 4.36
C LEU A 129 8.44 -8.87 4.17
N PHE A 130 7.72 -9.99 4.17
CA PHE A 130 8.26 -11.33 4.02
C PHE A 130 7.92 -11.94 2.64
N SER A 131 7.49 -11.12 1.69
CA SER A 131 7.30 -11.56 0.30
C SER A 131 8.66 -11.89 -0.35
N PRO A 132 8.74 -12.80 -1.33
CA PRO A 132 10.00 -13.12 -2.00
C PRO A 132 10.71 -11.88 -2.57
N ASP A 133 9.97 -10.94 -3.17
CA ASP A 133 10.51 -9.69 -3.71
C ASP A 133 11.07 -8.79 -2.60
N ALA A 134 10.31 -8.59 -1.51
CA ALA A 134 10.79 -7.81 -0.38
C ALA A 134 12.06 -8.41 0.26
N LEU A 135 12.11 -9.74 0.40
CA LEU A 135 13.27 -10.44 0.95
C LEU A 135 14.52 -10.30 0.05
N ALA A 136 14.36 -10.41 -1.27
CA ALA A 136 15.46 -10.21 -2.21
C ALA A 136 16.00 -8.77 -2.13
N ARG A 137 15.13 -7.77 -2.00
CA ARG A 137 15.54 -6.37 -1.81
C ARG A 137 16.22 -6.15 -0.46
N PHE A 138 15.73 -6.77 0.62
CA PHE A 138 16.41 -6.73 1.93
C PHE A 138 17.84 -7.29 1.84
N GLU A 139 18.03 -8.41 1.13
CA GLU A 139 19.34 -9.00 0.91
C GLU A 139 20.25 -8.07 0.09
N GLN A 140 19.76 -7.50 -1.00
CA GLN A 140 20.50 -6.54 -1.85
C GLN A 140 20.96 -5.30 -1.06
N GLU A 141 20.11 -4.80 -0.18
CA GLU A 141 20.39 -3.63 0.67
C GLU A 141 21.19 -3.99 1.95
N GLY A 142 21.58 -5.25 2.14
CA GLY A 142 22.30 -5.70 3.33
C GLY A 142 21.51 -5.52 4.64
N ARG A 143 20.17 -5.50 4.56
CA ARG A 143 19.25 -5.28 5.68
C ARG A 143 18.60 -6.59 6.13
N ALA A 144 18.41 -6.74 7.44
CA ALA A 144 17.69 -7.89 7.96
C ALA A 144 16.20 -7.85 7.55
N PRO A 145 15.58 -8.96 7.13
CA PRO A 145 14.15 -9.03 6.86
C PRO A 145 13.29 -8.53 8.03
N GLY A 146 12.32 -7.65 7.74
CA GLY A 146 11.46 -7.05 8.76
C GLY A 146 12.20 -6.12 9.74
N SER A 147 13.41 -5.65 9.40
CA SER A 147 14.10 -4.61 10.17
C SER A 147 13.41 -3.24 10.10
N ALA A 148 12.66 -2.99 9.02
CA ALA A 148 11.81 -1.82 8.90
C ALA A 148 10.44 -2.09 9.53
N GLY A 149 10.00 -1.17 10.38
CA GLY A 149 8.63 -1.12 10.85
C GLY A 149 7.66 -0.80 9.71
N MET A 150 6.40 -1.24 9.84
CA MET A 150 5.38 -0.94 8.85
C MET A 150 4.10 -0.41 9.48
N ALA A 151 3.80 0.85 9.17
CA ALA A 151 2.49 1.41 9.35
C ALA A 151 1.56 0.99 8.20
N VAL A 152 0.26 1.16 8.42
CA VAL A 152 -0.77 0.94 7.41
C VAL A 152 -1.69 2.14 7.34
N LEU A 153 -1.78 2.74 6.16
CA LEU A 153 -2.69 3.83 5.86
C LEU A 153 -3.98 3.27 5.27
N VAL A 154 -5.12 3.70 5.81
CA VAL A 154 -6.45 3.35 5.32
C VAL A 154 -7.17 4.60 4.85
N GLN A 155 -7.68 4.57 3.62
CA GLN A 155 -8.39 5.68 2.99
C GLN A 155 -9.68 5.15 2.32
N PRO A 156 -10.67 6.02 2.04
CA PRO A 156 -11.81 5.64 1.21
C PRO A 156 -11.35 5.15 -0.18
N GLN A 157 -12.02 4.13 -0.71
CA GLN A 157 -11.85 3.71 -2.10
C GLN A 157 -12.46 4.75 -3.03
N LEU A 158 -11.70 5.13 -4.07
CA LEU A 158 -12.21 5.95 -5.16
C LEU A 158 -12.52 5.10 -6.40
N THR A 159 -13.57 5.51 -7.11
CA THR A 159 -13.83 5.11 -8.49
C THR A 159 -13.58 6.32 -9.39
N PRO A 160 -12.31 6.63 -9.72
CA PRO A 160 -11.98 7.86 -10.42
C PRO A 160 -12.42 7.79 -11.88
N ALA A 161 -12.86 8.92 -12.44
CA ALA A 161 -13.09 9.03 -13.88
C ALA A 161 -11.76 8.97 -14.68
N ALA A 162 -10.66 9.41 -14.06
CA ALA A 162 -9.31 9.36 -14.60
C ALA A 162 -8.27 9.24 -13.47
N GLY A 163 -7.17 8.56 -13.76
CA GLY A 163 -6.06 8.35 -12.84
C GLY A 163 -4.72 8.49 -13.58
N GLY A 164 -3.63 8.68 -12.84
CA GLY A 164 -2.34 8.90 -13.45
C GLY A 164 -1.20 9.06 -12.45
N TRP A 165 -0.04 9.44 -12.98
CA TRP A 165 1.10 9.90 -12.20
C TRP A 165 1.67 11.17 -12.82
N THR A 166 2.30 11.97 -11.97
CA THR A 166 3.01 13.18 -12.36
C THR A 166 4.45 13.06 -11.92
N ARG A 167 5.38 13.40 -12.82
CA ARG A 167 6.80 13.56 -12.53
C ARG A 167 7.17 15.02 -12.69
N VAL A 168 7.65 15.61 -11.61
CA VAL A 168 8.12 17.00 -11.58
C VAL A 168 9.64 16.98 -11.50
N THR A 169 10.29 17.70 -12.41
CA THR A 169 11.70 18.06 -12.35
C THR A 169 11.82 19.58 -12.27
N GLU A 170 13.03 20.10 -12.13
CA GLU A 170 13.28 21.54 -12.16
C GLU A 170 12.69 22.19 -13.42
N ASP A 171 12.94 21.59 -14.60
CA ASP A 171 12.57 22.19 -15.88
C ASP A 171 11.25 21.67 -16.49
N SER A 172 10.62 20.64 -15.90
CA SER A 172 9.51 19.96 -16.57
C SER A 172 8.49 19.33 -15.64
N VAL A 173 7.25 19.37 -16.09
CA VAL A 173 6.15 18.58 -15.52
C VAL A 173 5.67 17.60 -16.58
N GLU A 174 5.78 16.31 -16.28
CA GLU A 174 5.23 15.24 -17.08
C GLU A 174 4.02 14.64 -16.38
N VAL A 175 2.88 14.65 -17.06
CA VAL A 175 1.64 14.05 -16.59
C VAL A 175 1.29 12.88 -17.51
N VAL A 176 1.11 11.71 -16.92
CA VAL A 176 0.60 10.52 -17.62
C VAL A 176 -0.73 10.16 -17.00
N ALA A 177 -1.77 10.10 -17.83
CA ALA A 177 -3.14 9.83 -17.39
C ALA A 177 -3.81 8.74 -18.22
N THR A 178 -4.72 8.01 -17.58
CA THR A 178 -5.62 7.03 -18.18
C THR A 178 -7.05 7.27 -17.70
N ARG A 179 -8.02 6.64 -18.39
CA ARG A 179 -9.41 6.61 -17.93
C ARG A 179 -9.55 5.59 -16.82
N GLY A 180 -10.35 5.90 -15.81
CA GLY A 180 -10.54 5.00 -14.69
C GLY A 180 -9.33 4.97 -13.75
N SER A 181 -9.13 3.82 -13.10
CA SER A 181 -8.04 3.59 -12.15
C SER A 181 -6.64 3.73 -12.78
N PRO A 182 -5.64 4.26 -12.04
CA PRO A 182 -4.26 4.27 -12.49
C PRO A 182 -3.56 2.90 -12.45
N SER A 183 -4.13 1.87 -11.83
CA SER A 183 -3.47 0.58 -11.61
C SER A 183 -2.92 -0.08 -12.90
N PRO A 184 -3.62 -0.05 -14.06
CA PRO A 184 -3.05 -0.52 -15.32
C PRO A 184 -1.79 0.24 -15.75
N LEU A 185 -1.74 1.56 -15.55
CA LEU A 185 -0.55 2.36 -15.86
C LEU A 185 0.65 1.93 -15.03
N LEU A 186 0.43 1.72 -13.73
CA LEU A 186 1.46 1.31 -12.79
C LEU A 186 1.94 -0.13 -13.05
N ALA A 187 1.07 -0.97 -13.64
CA ALA A 187 1.40 -2.31 -14.12
C ALA A 187 2.04 -2.33 -15.53
N GLY A 188 2.29 -1.17 -16.15
CA GLY A 188 2.93 -1.07 -17.47
C GLY A 188 1.99 -1.23 -18.68
N TRP A 189 0.67 -1.10 -18.51
CA TRP A 189 -0.29 -1.24 -19.61
C TRP A 189 -0.40 0.03 -20.48
N PRO A 190 -0.53 -0.12 -21.82
CA PRO A 190 -0.24 0.94 -22.79
C PRO A 190 -1.36 1.97 -23.08
N SER A 191 -2.52 1.94 -22.42
CA SER A 191 -3.62 2.88 -22.72
C SER A 191 -3.44 4.24 -22.04
N THR A 192 -2.52 5.08 -22.56
CA THR A 192 -2.08 6.30 -21.87
C THR A 192 -2.14 7.55 -22.75
N ARG A 193 -2.55 8.68 -22.16
CA ARG A 193 -2.27 10.02 -22.70
C ARG A 193 -1.10 10.61 -21.93
N ARG A 194 -0.12 11.16 -22.65
CA ARG A 194 1.07 11.80 -22.06
C ARG A 194 1.08 13.27 -22.44
N ALA A 195 1.21 14.13 -21.44
CA ALA A 195 1.45 15.55 -21.64
C ALA A 195 2.76 15.93 -20.95
N ARG A 196 3.57 16.75 -21.62
CA ARG A 196 4.78 17.34 -21.05
C ARG A 196 4.71 18.85 -21.22
N GLY A 197 4.90 19.59 -20.13
CA GLY A 197 5.03 21.04 -20.15
C GLY A 197 6.34 21.50 -19.53
N GLY A 198 6.86 22.62 -20.04
CA GLY A 198 7.94 23.38 -19.38
C GLY A 198 7.39 24.23 -18.23
N SER A 199 8.28 24.81 -17.42
CA SER A 199 7.96 25.78 -16.35
C SER A 199 7.10 26.97 -16.81
N ASP A 200 7.12 27.25 -18.11
CA ASP A 200 6.52 28.42 -18.76
C ASP A 200 5.06 28.17 -19.16
N GLY A 201 4.51 26.99 -18.83
CA GLY A 201 3.12 26.62 -19.12
C GLY A 201 2.85 26.15 -20.55
N VAL A 202 3.86 26.08 -21.42
CA VAL A 202 3.72 25.54 -22.78
C VAL A 202 3.78 24.00 -22.73
N GLY A 203 2.61 23.36 -22.85
CA GLY A 203 2.45 21.91 -22.85
C GLY A 203 2.27 21.31 -24.23
N THR A 204 3.01 20.26 -24.56
CA THR A 204 2.74 19.41 -25.72
C THR A 204 2.06 18.12 -25.26
N GLY A 205 0.83 17.88 -25.73
CA GLY A 205 0.08 16.66 -25.48
C GLY A 205 0.25 15.68 -26.65
N ARG A 206 0.70 14.46 -26.39
CA ARG A 206 0.68 13.37 -27.39
C ARG A 206 -0.17 12.22 -26.87
N ARG A 207 -1.02 11.66 -27.73
CA ARG A 207 -1.58 10.33 -27.49
C ARG A 207 -0.44 9.32 -27.68
N GLY A 208 -0.25 8.42 -26.72
CA GLY A 208 0.72 7.33 -26.89
C GLY A 208 0.21 6.34 -27.94
N ASP A 209 1.09 5.88 -28.83
CA ASP A 209 0.79 4.86 -29.82
C ASP A 209 0.63 3.48 -29.17
N ILE A 210 -0.32 2.71 -29.70
CA ILE A 210 -0.74 1.41 -29.19
C ILE A 210 0.15 0.34 -29.82
N HIS A 211 0.80 -0.47 -28.98
CA HIS A 211 1.32 -1.78 -29.39
C HIS A 211 0.75 -2.85 -28.45
N PRO A 212 0.02 -3.85 -28.97
CA PRO A 212 -0.46 -4.95 -28.14
C PRO A 212 0.73 -5.84 -27.74
N PRO A 213 0.94 -6.13 -26.44
CA PRO A 213 1.86 -7.18 -26.04
C PRO A 213 1.29 -8.57 -26.43
N ALA A 214 2.19 -9.49 -26.82
CA ALA A 214 1.86 -10.87 -27.10
C ALA A 214 1.20 -11.54 -25.88
N ARG A 215 0.12 -12.29 -26.14
CA ARG A 215 -0.70 -12.98 -25.14
C ARG A 215 0.15 -13.82 -24.18
N SER A 216 0.16 -13.45 -22.90
CA SER A 216 0.24 -14.41 -21.78
C SER A 216 -0.27 -13.75 -20.52
N CYS A 217 -1.51 -14.07 -20.14
CA CYS A 217 -2.02 -13.82 -18.79
C CYS A 217 -1.40 -14.85 -17.84
N PRO A 218 -0.79 -14.46 -16.71
CA PRO A 218 -0.90 -15.22 -15.49
C PRO A 218 -2.22 -14.83 -14.80
N ARG A 219 -2.99 -15.85 -14.40
CA ARG A 219 -4.29 -15.72 -13.73
C ARG A 219 -4.19 -14.91 -12.43
N GLU A 220 -5.27 -14.19 -12.17
CA GLU A 220 -5.65 -13.52 -10.94
C GLU A 220 -5.27 -14.34 -9.69
N ASN A 221 -4.52 -13.73 -8.77
CA ASN A 221 -4.31 -14.26 -7.43
C ASN A 221 -5.62 -14.11 -6.64
N HIS A 222 -6.50 -15.10 -6.76
CA HIS A 222 -7.62 -15.28 -5.86
C HIS A 222 -7.10 -15.47 -4.43
N TRP A 223 -7.44 -14.53 -3.55
CA TRP A 223 -7.33 -14.70 -2.11
C TRP A 223 -8.43 -15.67 -1.64
N PRO A 224 -8.10 -16.70 -0.84
CA PRO A 224 -9.12 -17.60 -0.32
C PRO A 224 -9.95 -16.87 0.75
N THR A 225 -11.24 -16.71 0.49
CA THR A 225 -12.23 -16.32 1.50
C THR A 225 -12.32 -17.44 2.54
N ALA A 226 -11.94 -17.13 3.78
CA ALA A 226 -12.16 -18.03 4.90
C ALA A 226 -13.68 -18.11 5.17
N ARG A 227 -14.35 -19.10 4.60
CA ARG A 227 -15.68 -19.51 5.07
C ARG A 227 -15.52 -20.19 6.42
N ALA A 228 -16.19 -19.64 7.42
CA ALA A 228 -16.33 -20.21 8.75
C ALA A 228 -16.82 -21.67 8.67
N ALA A 229 -16.01 -22.58 9.22
CA ALA A 229 -16.46 -23.91 9.60
C ALA A 229 -17.33 -23.75 10.85
N ASN A 230 -18.64 -23.82 10.67
CA ASN A 230 -19.59 -23.81 11.76
C ASN A 230 -19.60 -25.20 12.40
N HIS A 231 -19.25 -25.27 13.68
CA HIS A 231 -19.51 -26.42 14.55
C HIS A 231 -21.01 -26.74 14.55
N ARG A 232 -21.36 -28.00 14.34
CA ARG A 232 -22.50 -28.63 15.00
C ARG A 232 -22.05 -29.99 15.51
N ASP A 233 -21.99 -30.10 16.82
CA ASP A 233 -21.97 -31.36 17.56
C ASP A 233 -23.32 -32.07 17.39
N VAL A 234 -23.27 -33.38 17.10
CA VAL A 234 -23.95 -34.52 17.76
C VAL A 234 -23.58 -35.78 16.97
#